data_AF-A0A7C5TBG2-F1
#
_entry.id   AF-A0A7C5TBG2-F1
#
_cell.length_a   1.000
_cell.length_b   1.000
_cell.length_c   1.000
_cell.angle_alpha   90.00
_cell.angle_beta   90.00
_cell.angle_gamma   90.00
#
_symmetry.space_group_name_H-M   'P 1'
#
loop_
_entity.id
_entity.type
_entity.pdbx_description
1 polymer ?
#
loop_
_entity_poly.entity_id
_entity_poly.type
_entity_poly.pdbx_seq_one_letter_code
_entity_poly.pdbx_strand_id
1 'polypeptide(L)'
;MSFRDYLHEKAEESRHNETTAYLMFLAGTVFFVGGVLETLSISQFIEKAPEWFLFIPYHTEPHVGAVMGLALVIGGLTLIVYGIVAGISYSRDRSWYMNELRKANSLEEVLLSRKKVAVKEEVKKPKPPVKKARRVEK
;
A
#
# COMPACT_ATOMS: atom_id res chain seq x y z
N MET A 1 6.56 21.69 5.99
CA MET A 1 6.03 20.47 6.62
C MET A 1 7.18 19.73 7.28
N SER A 2 6.96 19.14 8.46
CA SER A 2 8.00 18.30 9.08
C SER A 2 8.09 16.96 8.34
N PHE A 3 9.25 16.30 8.40
CA PHE A 3 9.45 14.97 7.78
C PHE A 3 8.42 13.93 8.26
N ARG A 4 7.95 14.06 9.51
CA ARG A 4 6.88 13.22 10.06
C ARG A 4 5.53 13.47 9.39
N ASP A 5 5.15 14.72 9.19
CA ASP A 5 3.89 15.07 8.55
C ASP A 5 3.87 14.52 7.11
N TYR A 6 5.00 14.64 6.40
CA TYR A 6 5.17 14.06 5.06
C TYR A 6 5.00 12.54 5.04
N LEU A 7 5.64 11.82 5.98
CA LEU A 7 5.51 10.37 6.07
C LEU A 7 4.09 9.93 6.44
N HIS A 8 3.41 10.70 7.29
CA HIS A 8 2.04 10.40 7.70
C HIS A 8 1.05 10.60 6.54
N GLU A 9 1.22 11.69 5.79
CA GLU A 9 0.41 11.98 4.60
C GLU A 9 0.63 10.94 3.49
N LYS A 10 1.89 10.54 3.24
CA LYS A 10 2.20 9.47 2.28
C LYS A 10 1.68 8.10 2.70
N ALA A 11 1.68 7.78 3.99
CA ALA A 11 1.10 6.54 4.49
C ALA A 11 -0.42 6.50 4.30
N GLU A 12 -1.11 7.63 4.48
CA GLU A 12 -2.55 7.73 4.26
C GLU A 12 -2.93 7.69 2.77
N GLU A 13 -2.17 8.38 1.92
CA GLU A 13 -2.32 8.31 0.46
C GLU A 13 -2.09 6.88 -0.04
N SER A 14 -1.06 6.20 0.47
CA SER A 14 -0.77 4.81 0.13
C SER A 14 -1.90 3.86 0.56
N ARG A 15 -2.56 4.11 1.70
CA ARG A 15 -3.74 3.33 2.13
C ARG A 15 -4.89 3.49 1.14
N HIS A 16 -5.13 4.71 0.70
CA HIS A 16 -6.19 4.99 -0.28
C HIS A 16 -5.91 4.30 -1.62
N ASN A 17 -4.66 4.38 -2.10
CA ASN A 17 -4.24 3.73 -3.33
C ASN A 17 -4.32 2.21 -3.26
N GLU A 18 -4.03 1.62 -2.09
CA GLU A 18 -4.21 0.19 -1.82
C GLU A 18 -5.68 -0.23 -2.00
N THR A 19 -6.63 0.52 -1.42
CA THR A 19 -8.06 0.27 -1.62
C THR A 19 -8.50 0.41 -3.07
N THR A 20 -7.97 1.40 -3.80
CA THR A 20 -8.26 1.58 -5.22
C THR A 20 -7.75 0.41 -6.06
N ALA A 21 -6.57 -0.13 -5.75
CA ALA A 21 -6.04 -1.33 -6.41
C ALA A 21 -6.93 -2.56 -6.16
N TYR A 22 -7.43 -2.75 -4.94
CA TYR A 22 -8.39 -3.81 -4.65
C TYR A 22 -9.71 -3.65 -5.41
N LEU A 23 -10.22 -2.41 -5.52
CA LEU A 23 -11.43 -2.13 -6.31
C LEU A 23 -11.22 -2.41 -7.80
N MET A 24 -10.05 -2.08 -8.36
CA MET A 24 -9.70 -2.40 -9.74
C MET A 24 -9.61 -3.91 -9.97
N PHE A 25 -9.01 -4.65 -9.04
CA PHE A 25 -8.99 -6.11 -9.08
C PHE A 25 -10.42 -6.69 -9.06
N LEU A 26 -11.27 -6.22 -8.15
CA LEU A 26 -12.65 -6.67 -8.03
C LEU A 26 -13.46 -6.37 -9.31
N ALA A 27 -13.34 -5.16 -9.85
CA ALA A 27 -13.97 -4.80 -11.12
C ALA A 27 -13.48 -5.69 -12.27
N GLY A 28 -12.17 -5.96 -12.32
CA GLY A 28 -11.57 -6.90 -13.28
C GLY A 28 -12.15 -8.31 -13.18
N THR A 29 -12.35 -8.83 -11.96
CA THR A 29 -12.98 -10.15 -11.76
C THR A 29 -14.43 -10.18 -12.22
N VAL A 30 -15.20 -9.10 -12.00
CA VAL A 30 -16.59 -9.01 -12.46
C VAL A 30 -16.65 -8.99 -13.98
N PHE A 31 -15.80 -8.20 -14.64
CA PHE A 31 -15.73 -8.17 -16.11
C PHE A 31 -15.25 -9.47 -16.71
N PHE A 32 -14.27 -10.14 -16.08
CA PHE A 32 -13.78 -11.43 -16.53
C PHE A 32 -14.87 -12.50 -16.45
N VAL A 33 -15.54 -12.64 -15.31
CA VAL A 33 -16.63 -13.61 -15.13
C VAL A 33 -17.81 -13.27 -16.05
N GLY A 34 -18.18 -11.99 -16.15
CA GLY A 34 -19.23 -11.52 -17.05
C GLY A 34 -18.92 -11.82 -18.53
N GLY A 35 -17.69 -11.56 -18.98
CA GLY A 35 -17.26 -11.84 -20.35
C GLY A 35 -17.22 -13.34 -20.67
N VAL A 36 -16.79 -14.18 -19.72
CA VAL A 36 -16.85 -15.64 -19.86
C VAL A 36 -18.30 -16.12 -19.95
N LEU A 37 -19.18 -15.63 -19.08
CA LEU A 37 -20.61 -15.98 -19.09
C LEU A 37 -21.29 -15.57 -20.40
N GLU A 38 -21.00 -14.38 -20.90
CA GLU A 38 -21.52 -13.88 -22.19
C GLU A 38 -21.08 -14.79 -23.33
N THR A 39 -19.80 -15.14 -23.36
CA THR A 39 -19.21 -16.01 -24.39
C THR A 39 -19.82 -17.41 -24.36
N LEU A 40 -20.02 -17.98 -23.16
CA LEU A 40 -20.68 -19.27 -22.97
C LEU A 40 -22.15 -19.22 -23.37
N SER A 41 -22.88 -18.18 -23.00
CA SER A 41 -24.31 -18.04 -23.29
C SER A 41 -24.58 -17.97 -24.80
N ILE A 42 -23.78 -17.20 -25.52
CA ILE A 42 -23.87 -17.09 -26.99
C ILE A 42 -23.55 -18.44 -27.63
N SER A 43 -22.53 -19.12 -27.13
CA SER A 43 -22.11 -20.40 -27.70
C SER A 43 -23.10 -21.54 -27.46
N GLN A 44 -23.84 -21.52 -26.36
CA GLN A 44 -24.89 -22.49 -26.07
C GLN A 44 -26.12 -22.24 -26.96
N PHE A 45 -26.33 -21.00 -27.39
CA PHE A 45 -27.40 -20.63 -28.32
C PHE A 45 -27.06 -20.96 -29.79
N ILE A 46 -25.77 -21.11 -30.12
CA ILE A 46 -25.29 -21.46 -31.46
C ILE A 46 -25.08 -22.98 -31.50
N GLU A 47 -26.01 -23.70 -32.12
CA GLU A 47 -26.07 -25.18 -32.22
C GLU A 47 -24.85 -25.88 -32.87
N LYS A 48 -23.87 -25.13 -33.38
CA LYS A 48 -22.65 -25.68 -33.98
C LYS A 48 -21.52 -25.74 -32.97
N ALA A 49 -20.94 -26.93 -32.80
CA ALA A 49 -19.75 -27.20 -32.00
C ALA A 49 -18.70 -26.08 -32.15
N PRO A 50 -18.49 -25.26 -31.11
CA PRO A 50 -17.53 -24.18 -31.20
C PRO A 50 -16.10 -24.72 -31.12
N GLU A 51 -15.26 -24.42 -32.10
CA GLU A 51 -13.82 -24.62 -31.96
C GLU A 51 -13.26 -23.55 -31.02
N TRP A 52 -13.21 -23.87 -29.72
CA TRP A 52 -12.61 -23.02 -28.70
C TRP A 52 -11.16 -23.39 -28.44
N PHE A 53 -10.32 -22.37 -28.28
CA PHE A 53 -9.07 -22.50 -27.54
C PHE A 53 -9.20 -21.67 -26.25
N LEU A 54 -9.32 -22.34 -25.10
CA LEU A 54 -9.18 -21.69 -23.78
C LEU A 54 -10.01 -20.39 -23.65
N PHE A 55 -11.32 -20.48 -23.90
CA PHE A 55 -12.31 -19.38 -23.79
C PHE A 55 -12.30 -18.31 -24.90
N ILE A 56 -11.50 -18.46 -25.96
CA ILE A 56 -11.46 -17.53 -27.09
C ILE A 56 -12.11 -18.19 -28.32
N PRO A 57 -13.23 -17.66 -28.85
CA PRO A 57 -13.81 -18.15 -30.10
C PRO A 57 -12.95 -17.73 -31.30
N TYR A 58 -12.48 -18.69 -32.10
CA TYR A 58 -11.60 -18.45 -33.26
C TYR A 58 -12.36 -18.05 -34.53
N HIS A 59 -13.61 -18.50 -34.67
CA HIS A 59 -14.49 -18.13 -35.77
C HIS A 59 -15.59 -17.19 -35.28
N THR A 60 -15.33 -15.89 -35.41
CA THR A 60 -16.35 -14.86 -35.28
C THR A 60 -17.07 -14.72 -36.63
N GLU A 61 -18.17 -15.45 -36.83
CA GLU A 61 -19.26 -14.80 -37.57
C GLU A 61 -19.55 -13.49 -36.82
N PRO A 62 -19.67 -12.34 -37.50
CA PRO A 62 -19.68 -11.03 -36.87
C PRO A 62 -20.98 -10.85 -36.08
N HIS A 63 -20.98 -11.40 -34.86
CA HIS A 63 -22.03 -11.28 -33.88
C HIS A 63 -21.51 -10.34 -32.81
N VAL A 64 -22.23 -9.23 -32.62
CA VAL A 64 -21.84 -8.14 -31.71
C VAL A 64 -21.56 -8.66 -30.30
N GLY A 65 -22.29 -9.68 -29.84
CA GLY A 65 -22.09 -10.29 -28.54
C GLY A 65 -20.76 -11.03 -28.37
N ALA A 66 -20.23 -11.67 -29.42
CA ALA A 66 -18.96 -12.41 -29.33
C ALA A 66 -17.77 -11.46 -29.17
N VAL A 67 -17.79 -10.33 -29.88
CA VAL A 67 -16.79 -9.27 -29.74
C VAL A 67 -16.87 -8.61 -28.37
N MET A 68 -18.09 -8.38 -27.86
CA MET A 68 -18.31 -7.81 -26.53
C MET A 68 -17.79 -8.75 -25.43
N GLY A 69 -18.12 -10.04 -25.48
CA GLY A 69 -17.63 -11.04 -24.53
C GLY A 69 -16.10 -11.11 -24.51
N LEU A 70 -15.48 -11.14 -25.69
CA LEU A 70 -14.03 -11.16 -25.84
C LEU A 70 -13.37 -9.88 -25.28
N ALA A 71 -13.95 -8.71 -25.56
CA ALA A 71 -13.48 -7.44 -25.01
C ALA A 71 -13.59 -7.39 -23.48
N LEU A 72 -14.67 -7.93 -22.90
CA LEU A 72 -14.85 -8.04 -21.45
C LEU A 72 -13.85 -9.01 -20.80
N VAL A 73 -13.54 -10.13 -21.46
CA VAL A 73 -12.54 -11.10 -20.97
C VAL A 73 -11.14 -10.49 -20.98
N ILE A 74 -10.72 -9.88 -22.10
CA ILE A 74 -9.41 -9.24 -22.20
C ILE A 74 -9.31 -8.07 -21.23
N GLY A 75 -10.33 -7.20 -21.21
CA GLY A 75 -10.40 -6.06 -20.28
C GLY A 75 -10.33 -6.53 -18.83
N GLY A 76 -11.14 -7.52 -18.45
CA GLY A 76 -11.12 -8.13 -17.12
C GLY A 76 -9.75 -8.67 -16.72
N LEU A 77 -9.09 -9.44 -17.61
CA LEU A 77 -7.73 -9.95 -17.36
C LEU A 77 -6.72 -8.82 -17.17
N THR A 78 -6.75 -7.78 -18.00
CA THR A 78 -5.83 -6.65 -17.85
C THR A 78 -6.04 -5.91 -16.51
N LEU A 79 -7.30 -5.70 -16.10
CA LEU A 79 -7.62 -5.08 -14.82
C LEU A 79 -7.19 -5.94 -13.63
N ILE A 80 -7.34 -7.26 -13.71
CA ILE A 80 -6.90 -8.20 -12.67
C ILE A 80 -5.38 -8.10 -12.49
N VAL A 81 -4.63 -8.22 -13.59
CA VAL A 81 -3.16 -8.15 -13.55
C VAL A 81 -2.70 -6.80 -13.01
N TYR A 82 -3.29 -5.70 -13.50
CA TYR A 82 -2.97 -4.37 -13.03
C TYR A 82 -3.29 -4.19 -11.54
N GLY A 83 -4.47 -4.63 -11.08
CA GLY A 83 -4.89 -4.56 -9.69
C GLY A 83 -3.96 -5.33 -8.75
N ILE A 84 -3.49 -6.52 -9.15
CA ILE A 84 -2.51 -7.30 -8.38
C ILE A 84 -1.17 -6.56 -8.28
N VAL A 85 -0.63 -6.12 -9.41
CA VAL A 85 0.67 -5.43 -9.45
C VAL A 85 0.63 -4.13 -8.64
N ALA A 86 -0.42 -3.33 -8.84
CA ALA A 86 -0.63 -2.09 -8.09
C ALA A 86 -0.81 -2.35 -6.59
N GLY A 87 -1.60 -3.36 -6.20
CA GLY A 87 -1.80 -3.74 -4.80
C GLY A 87 -0.51 -4.17 -4.10
N ILE A 88 0.35 -4.94 -4.79
CA ILE A 88 1.66 -5.32 -4.25
C ILE A 88 2.58 -4.09 -4.13
N SER A 89 2.58 -3.19 -5.11
CA SER A 89 3.39 -1.97 -5.05
C SER A 89 2.96 -1.09 -3.88
N TYR A 90 1.67 -0.78 -3.76
CA TYR A 90 1.16 0.10 -2.71
C TYR A 90 1.30 -0.49 -1.31
N SER A 91 1.12 -1.80 -1.14
CA SER A 91 1.35 -2.44 0.16
C SER A 91 2.83 -2.41 0.58
N ARG A 92 3.76 -2.52 -0.38
CA ARG A 92 5.21 -2.36 -0.13
C ARG A 92 5.57 -0.94 0.25
N ASP A 93 5.07 0.05 -0.49
CA ASP A 93 5.32 1.46 -0.20
C ASP A 93 4.82 1.83 1.20
N ARG A 94 3.59 1.44 1.54
CA ARG A 94 3.03 1.59 2.89
C ARG A 94 3.89 0.96 3.98
N SER A 95 4.35 -0.28 3.75
CA SER A 95 5.19 -1.00 4.71
C SER A 95 6.52 -0.29 4.93
N TRP A 96 7.10 0.28 3.87
CA TRP A 96 8.34 1.04 3.96
C TRP A 96 8.15 2.34 4.74
N TYR A 97 7.11 3.13 4.43
CA TYR A 97 6.81 4.38 5.14
C TYR A 97 6.56 4.17 6.63
N MET A 98 5.78 3.14 6.99
CA MET A 98 5.50 2.80 8.39
C MET A 98 6.74 2.36 9.15
N ASN A 99 7.65 1.63 8.49
CA ASN A 99 8.89 1.20 9.10
C ASN A 99 9.83 2.39 9.35
N GLU A 100 9.85 3.36 8.44
CA GLU A 100 10.66 4.57 8.58
C GLU A 100 10.11 5.50 9.68
N LEU A 101 8.79 5.63 9.80
CA LEU A 101 8.14 6.29 10.94
C LEU A 101 8.52 5.63 12.27
N ARG A 102 8.51 4.30 12.33
CA ARG A 102 8.86 3.56 13.55
C ARG A 102 10.31 3.76 13.96
N LYS A 103 11.24 3.80 13.00
CA LYS A 103 12.65 4.12 13.25
C LYS A 103 12.82 5.53 13.81
N ALA A 104 12.20 6.54 13.18
CA ALA A 104 12.26 7.92 13.64
C ALA A 104 11.72 8.08 15.07
N ASN A 105 10.61 7.39 15.40
CA ASN A 105 10.03 7.41 16.74
C ASN A 105 10.94 6.75 17.78
N SER A 106 11.50 5.57 17.46
CA SER A 106 12.39 4.85 18.37
C SER A 106 13.70 5.61 18.65
N LEU A 107 14.22 6.33 17.65
CA LEU A 107 15.42 7.15 17.81
C LEU A 107 15.15 8.32 18.78
N GLU A 108 13.99 8.96 18.66
CA GLU A 108 13.59 10.03 19.58
C GLU A 108 13.38 9.50 21.01
N GLU A 109 12.74 8.33 21.20
CA GLU A 109 12.61 7.71 22.52
C GLU A 109 13.97 7.38 23.16
N VAL A 110 14.94 6.91 22.37
CA VAL A 110 16.31 6.66 22.84
C VAL A 110 16.99 7.97 23.25
N LEU A 111 16.87 9.03 22.44
CA LEU A 111 17.42 10.35 22.77
C LEU A 111 16.78 10.95 24.03
N LEU A 112 15.46 10.83 24.18
CA LEU A 112 14.73 11.27 25.37
C LEU A 112 15.14 10.47 26.61
N SER A 113 15.31 9.16 26.48
CA SER A 113 15.78 8.30 27.56
C SER A 113 17.20 8.64 27.98
N ARG A 114 18.10 8.87 27.01
CA ARG A 114 19.49 9.29 27.27
C ARG A 114 19.55 10.67 27.92
N LYS A 115 18.73 11.62 27.47
CA LYS A 115 18.61 12.95 28.08
C LYS A 115 18.09 12.88 29.52
N LYS A 116 17.09 12.03 29.80
CA LYS A 116 16.58 11.79 31.16
C LYS A 116 17.67 11.22 32.08
N VAL A 117 18.51 10.30 31.59
CA VAL A 117 19.64 9.75 32.37
C VAL A 117 20.68 10.82 32.66
N ALA A 118 21.09 11.61 31.66
CA ALA A 118 22.08 12.68 31.83
C ALA A 118 21.63 13.75 32.85
N VAL A 119 20.36 14.17 32.78
CA VAL A 119 19.78 15.12 33.76
C VAL A 119 19.75 14.52 35.17
N LYS A 120 19.46 13.21 35.30
CA LYS A 120 19.43 12.53 36.61
C LYS A 120 20.84 12.38 37.21
N GLU A 121 21.87 12.25 36.38
CA GLU A 121 23.27 12.24 36.82
C GLU A 121 23.77 13.63 37.22
N GLU A 122 23.38 14.70 36.52
CA GLU A 122 23.72 16.07 36.92
C GLU A 122 23.08 16.46 38.25
N VAL A 123 21.83 16.05 38.50
CA VAL A 123 21.13 16.32 39.77
C VAL A 123 21.76 15.58 40.97
N LYS A 124 22.47 14.46 40.73
CA LYS A 124 23.15 13.68 41.78
C LYS A 124 24.55 14.19 42.13
N LYS A 125 25.14 15.14 41.38
CA LYS A 125 26.46 15.67 41.72
C LYS A 125 26.37 16.55 42.98
N PRO A 126 27.15 16.25 44.05
CA PRO A 126 27.15 17.09 45.24
C PRO A 126 27.65 18.51 44.89
N LYS A 127 26.93 19.53 45.36
CA LYS A 127 27.31 20.94 45.15
C LYS A 127 28.76 21.14 45.62
N PRO A 128 29.63 21.78 44.80
CA PRO A 128 31.01 22.01 45.21
C PRO A 128 31.03 22.85 46.50
N PRO A 129 31.93 22.53 47.45
CA PRO A 129 31.98 23.25 48.72
C PRO A 129 32.30 24.72 48.45
N VAL A 130 31.39 25.59 48.90
CA VAL A 130 31.58 27.05 48.89
C VAL A 130 32.83 27.34 49.71
N LYS A 131 33.93 27.70 49.04
CA LYS A 131 35.15 28.16 49.70
C LYS A 131 34.81 29.45 50.45
N LYS A 132 34.58 29.36 51.77
CA LYS A 132 34.45 30.52 52.64
C LYS A 132 35.77 31.29 52.56
N ALA A 133 35.74 32.44 51.89
CA ALA A 133 36.83 33.40 51.89
C ALA A 133 37.09 33.80 53.35
N ARG A 134 38.28 33.45 53.85
CA ARG A 134 38.75 33.82 55.18
C ARG A 134 38.89 35.34 55.19
N ARG A 135 37.96 36.03 55.86
CA ARG A 135 38.06 37.45 56.15
C ARG A 135 39.22 37.60 57.15
N VAL A 136 40.34 38.14 56.67
CA VAL A 136 41.47 38.51 57.51
C VAL A 136 41.06 39.79 58.23
N GLU A 137 40.76 39.69 59.53
CA GLU A 137 40.70 40.85 60.42
C GLU A 137 42.13 41.38 60.61
N LYS A 138 42.27 42.69 60.45
CA LYS A 138 43.41 43.50 60.91
C LYS A 138 42.84 44.55 61.84
#